data_AF-A0A3M0X577-F1
#
_entry.id   AF-A0A3M0X577-F1
#
_cell.length_a   1.000
_cell.length_b   1.000
_cell.length_c   1.000
_cell.angle_alpha   90.00
_cell.angle_beta   90.00
_cell.angle_gamma   90.00
#
_symmetry.space_group_name_H-M   'P 1'
#
loop_
_entity.id
_entity.type
_entity.pdbx_description
1 polymer ?
#
loop_
_entity_poly.entity_id
_entity_poly.type
_entity_poly.pdbx_seq_one_letter_code
_entity_poly.pdbx_strand_id
1 'polypeptide(L)' 'MKYLVTGAAGFIGFHLSKRLIDDGNTVV' A
#
# COMPACT_ATOMS: atom_id res chain seq x y z
N MET A 1 -10.43 -4.10 1.24
CA MET A 1 -10.78 -2.67 1.41
C MET A 1 -10.00 -1.79 0.45
N LYS A 2 -10.42 -0.53 0.25
CA LYS A 2 -9.71 0.44 -0.61
C LYS A 2 -8.94 1.43 0.27
N TYR A 3 -7.62 1.50 0.08
CA TYR A 3 -6.71 2.37 0.84
C TYR A 3 -6.08 3.41 -0.08
N LEU A 4 -5.98 4.65 0.39
CA LEU A 4 -5.18 5.70 -0.24
C LEU A 4 -3.84 5.79 0.51
N VAL A 5 -2.73 5.53 -0.18
CA VAL A 5 -1.38 5.58 0.41
C VAL A 5 -0.55 6.64 -0.31
N THR A 6 -0.38 7.78 0.34
CA THR A 6 0.55 8.82 -0.13
C THR A 6 1.99 8.47 0.21
N GLY A 7 2.95 8.91 -0.61
CA GLY A 7 4.36 8.62 -0.36
C GLY A 7 4.74 7.14 -0.58
N ALA A 8 3.97 6.41 -1.40
CA ALA A 8 4.19 5.00 -1.70
C ALA A 8 5.57 4.70 -2.33
N ALA A 9 6.25 5.70 -2.90
CA ALA A 9 7.61 5.57 -3.42
C ALA A 9 8.70 5.55 -2.31
N GLY A 10 8.35 5.92 -1.07
CA GLY A 10 9.27 5.86 0.08
C GLY A 10 9.39 4.46 0.68
N PHE A 11 10.37 4.26 1.57
CA PHE A 11 10.63 2.95 2.20
C PHE A 11 9.38 2.36 2.87
N ILE A 12 8.74 3.10 3.78
CA ILE A 12 7.57 2.60 4.52
C ILE A 12 6.36 2.45 3.60
N GLY A 13 6.11 3.47 2.75
CA GLY A 13 4.98 3.49 1.84
C GLY A 13 4.97 2.30 0.88
N PHE A 14 6.13 1.93 0.34
CA PHE A 14 6.27 0.79 -0.55
C PHE A 14 5.94 -0.54 0.14
N HIS A 15 6.57 -0.80 1.30
CA HIS A 15 6.40 -2.06 2.01
C HIS A 15 4.97 -2.23 2.57
N LEU A 16 4.36 -1.13 3.04
CA LEU A 16 2.97 -1.14 3.48
C LEU A 16 2.03 -1.43 2.31
N SER A 17 2.20 -0.74 1.18
CA SER A 17 1.36 -0.94 0.00
C SER A 17 1.46 -2.37 -0.51
N LYS A 18 2.68 -2.93 -0.56
CA LYS A 18 2.91 -4.34 -0.93
C LYS A 18 2.16 -5.30 -0.03
N ARG A 19 2.28 -5.14 1.30
CA ARG A 19 1.58 -6.00 2.27
C ARG A 19 0.05 -5.90 2.14
N LEU A 20 -0.49 -4.69 1.98
CA LEU A 20 -1.93 -4.49 1.82
C LEU A 20 -2.46 -5.18 0.57
N ILE A 21 -1.70 -5.12 -0.54
CA ILE A 21 -2.03 -5.81 -1.79
C ILE A 21 -1.98 -7.33 -1.60
N ASP A 22 -0.93 -7.86 -0.94
CA ASP A 22 -0.80 -9.29 -0.63
C ASP A 22 -1.97 -9.79 0.26
N ASP A 23 -2.50 -8.95 1.14
CA ASP A 23 -3.69 -9.21 1.97
C ASP A 23 -5.02 -9.08 1.19
N GLY A 24 -4.98 -8.89 -0.14
CA GLY A 24 -6.17 -8.81 -1.02
C GLY A 24 -6.85 -7.44 -1.05
N ASN A 25 -6.17 -6.38 -0.59
CA ASN A 25 -6.72 -5.02 -0.61
C ASN A 25 -6.35 -4.27 -1.89
N THR A 26 -7.16 -3.28 -2.24
CA THR A 26 -6.87 -2.34 -3.32
C THR A 26 -6.20 -1.11 -2.74
N VAL A 27 -5.03 -0.74 -3.26
CA VAL A 27 -4.27 0.46 -2.87
C VAL A 27 -4.27 1.45 -4.04
N VAL A 28 -4.48 2.73 -3.73
CA VAL A 28 -4.40 3.88 -4.66
C VAL A 28 -3.38 4.88 -4.14
#